data_AF-A0A4U2MDJ2-F1
#
_entry.id   AF-A0A4U2MDJ2-F1
#
_cell.length_a   1.000
_cell.length_b   1.000
_cell.length_c   1.000
_cell.angle_alpha   90.00
_cell.angle_beta   90.00
_cell.angle_gamma   90.00
#
_symmetry.space_group_name_H-M   'P 1'
#
loop_
_entity.id
_entity.type
_entity.pdbx_description
1 polymer ?
#
loop_
_entity_poly.entity_id
_entity_poly.type
_entity_poly.pdbx_seq_one_letter_code
_entity_poly.pdbx_strand_id
1 'polypeptide(L)'
;MIYEASIHTREKLVTMFEDFNNVVLLSYLQGHMGTAWVNDLENPTVAQVTVGIFTFYTGDSNAQETEELLRNIPDRMLVIVNSEEWKKRLETFYERKIDKFLRYKFKRSNA
;
A
#
# COMPACT_ATOMS: atom_id res chain seq x y z
N MET A 1 4.15 15.72 4.33
CA MET A 1 3.92 15.14 5.67
C MET A 1 2.86 14.07 5.52
N ILE A 2 3.10 12.90 6.08
CA ILE A 2 2.14 11.80 6.05
C ILE A 2 1.36 11.73 7.37
N TYR A 3 0.14 11.20 7.30
CA TYR A 3 -0.77 11.08 8.43
C TYR A 3 -1.22 9.63 8.59
N GLU A 4 -1.29 9.15 9.83
CA GLU A 4 -1.91 7.86 10.11
C GLU A 4 -3.41 7.94 9.83
N ALA A 5 -3.93 7.00 9.05
CA ALA A 5 -5.31 7.02 8.59
C ALA A 5 -6.29 6.75 9.74
N SER A 6 -7.26 7.65 9.90
CA SER A 6 -8.38 7.46 10.83
C SER A 6 -9.36 6.40 10.33
N ILE A 7 -10.35 6.03 11.17
CA ILE A 7 -11.47 5.18 10.75
C ILE A 7 -12.21 5.78 9.54
N HIS A 8 -12.40 7.10 9.52
CA HIS A 8 -13.10 7.78 8.42
C HIS A 8 -12.27 7.80 7.13
N THR A 9 -10.95 8.01 7.25
CA THR A 9 -10.02 7.94 6.12
C THR A 9 -9.96 6.53 5.54
N ARG A 10 -10.00 5.48 6.38
CA ARG A 10 -9.99 4.08 5.95
C ARG A 10 -11.15 3.73 5.02
N GLU A 11 -12.34 4.29 5.24
CA GLU A 11 -13.50 4.06 4.35
C GLU A 11 -13.19 4.51 2.91
N LYS A 12 -12.46 5.62 2.75
CA LYS A 12 -12.01 6.14 1.45
C LYS A 12 -10.94 5.24 0.82
N LEU A 13 -10.10 4.60 1.64
CA LEU A 13 -9.08 3.66 1.17
C LEU A 13 -9.67 2.39 0.55
N VAL A 14 -10.90 2.00 0.89
CA VAL A 14 -11.55 0.82 0.27
C VAL A 14 -11.61 0.98 -1.25
N THR A 15 -11.99 2.16 -1.74
CA THR A 15 -12.06 2.45 -3.18
C THR A 15 -10.66 2.57 -3.79
N MET A 16 -9.69 3.19 -3.10
CA MET A 16 -8.32 3.29 -3.61
C MET A 16 -7.62 1.93 -3.82
N PHE A 17 -8.09 0.90 -3.13
CA PHE A 17 -7.55 -0.45 -3.18
C PHE A 17 -8.46 -1.45 -3.91
N GLU A 18 -9.45 -0.98 -4.69
CA GLU A 18 -10.43 -1.86 -5.35
C GLU A 18 -9.79 -2.92 -6.28
N ASP A 19 -8.68 -2.56 -6.92
CA ASP A 19 -7.93 -3.45 -7.81
C ASP A 19 -7.08 -4.52 -7.07
N PHE A 20 -6.97 -4.41 -5.74
CA PHE A 20 -6.25 -5.36 -4.92
C PHE A 20 -7.18 -6.47 -4.40
N ASN A 21 -7.13 -7.63 -5.05
CA ASN A 21 -7.73 -8.85 -4.50
C ASN A 21 -6.73 -9.58 -3.57
N ASN A 22 -6.56 -9.07 -2.34
CA ASN A 22 -5.67 -9.64 -1.33
C ASN A 22 -6.32 -9.70 0.07
N VAL A 23 -6.43 -10.90 0.64
CA VAL A 23 -7.07 -11.13 1.96
C VAL A 23 -6.32 -10.48 3.13
N VAL A 24 -5.01 -10.29 3.01
CA VAL A 24 -4.20 -9.61 4.03
C VAL A 24 -4.57 -8.13 4.08
N LEU A 25 -4.64 -7.48 2.91
CA LEU A 25 -5.08 -6.09 2.80
C LEU A 25 -6.52 -5.92 3.28
N LEU A 26 -7.40 -6.86 2.95
CA LEU A 26 -8.80 -6.85 3.39
C LEU A 26 -8.92 -6.79 4.92
N SER A 27 -8.01 -7.44 5.64
CA SER A 27 -7.96 -7.39 7.11
C SER A 27 -7.82 -5.97 7.66
N TYR A 28 -7.02 -5.12 7.00
CA TYR A 28 -6.94 -3.70 7.35
C TYR A 28 -8.22 -2.96 6.96
N LEU A 29 -8.70 -3.13 5.73
CA LEU A 29 -9.87 -2.42 5.22
C LEU A 29 -11.15 -2.70 6.04
N GLN A 30 -11.28 -3.91 6.59
CA GLN A 30 -12.37 -4.30 7.49
C GLN A 30 -12.18 -3.84 8.94
N GLY A 31 -11.05 -3.21 9.25
CA GLY A 31 -10.75 -2.67 10.58
C GLY A 31 -10.29 -3.71 11.61
N HIS A 32 -9.74 -4.84 11.16
CA HIS A 32 -9.25 -5.89 12.06
C HIS A 32 -7.80 -5.66 12.51
N MET A 33 -6.87 -5.44 11.57
CA MET A 33 -5.44 -5.29 11.90
C MET A 33 -4.66 -4.48 10.88
N GLY A 34 -3.52 -3.96 11.32
CA GLY A 34 -2.61 -3.17 10.49
C GLY A 34 -2.81 -1.67 10.66
N THR A 35 -1.97 -0.92 9.98
CA THR A 35 -1.96 0.55 9.98
C THR A 35 -1.93 1.05 8.54
N ALA A 36 -2.36 2.29 8.33
CA ALA A 36 -2.15 2.95 7.06
C ALA A 36 -1.72 4.40 7.24
N TRP A 37 -0.98 4.88 6.25
CA TRP A 37 -0.47 6.23 6.15
C TRP A 37 -0.89 6.83 4.82
N VAL A 38 -1.31 8.09 4.84
CA VAL A 38 -1.80 8.84 3.68
C VAL A 38 -1.18 10.22 3.64
N ASN A 39 -1.23 10.87 2.47
CA ASN A 39 -0.80 12.26 2.35
C ASN A 39 -1.86 13.27 2.78
N ASP A 40 -3.14 12.89 2.80
CA ASP A 40 -4.26 13.73 3.22
C ASP A 40 -5.36 12.88 3.87
N LEU A 41 -5.91 13.34 5.00
CA LEU A 41 -6.93 12.61 5.75
C LEU A 41 -8.32 12.69 5.11
N GLU A 42 -8.58 13.77 4.36
CA GLU A 42 -9.86 14.06 3.72
C GLU A 42 -9.91 13.56 2.28
N ASN A 43 -8.87 13.80 1.49
CA ASN A 43 -8.79 13.44 0.08
C ASN A 43 -7.44 12.77 -0.23
N PRO A 44 -7.20 11.55 0.27
CA PRO A 44 -5.95 10.85 0.05
C PRO A 44 -5.71 10.61 -1.44
N THR A 45 -4.55 11.01 -1.96
CA THR A 45 -4.14 10.73 -3.35
C THR A 45 -3.08 9.64 -3.41
N VAL A 46 -2.40 9.35 -2.30
CA VAL A 46 -1.47 8.24 -2.16
C VAL A 46 -1.61 7.60 -0.78
N ALA A 47 -1.52 6.28 -0.71
CA ALA A 47 -1.67 5.53 0.53
C ALA A 47 -0.68 4.37 0.65
N GLN A 48 -0.26 4.13 1.89
CA GLN A 48 0.54 2.98 2.33
C GLN A 48 -0.28 2.21 3.36
N VAL A 49 -0.50 0.92 3.17
CA VAL A 49 -1.13 0.04 4.18
C VAL A 49 -0.14 -1.03 4.57
N THR A 50 0.06 -1.25 5.88
CA THR A 50 0.94 -2.31 6.40
C THR A 50 0.15 -3.27 7.30
N VAL A 51 0.24 -4.56 6.98
CA VAL A 51 -0.39 -5.65 7.75
C VAL A 51 0.62 -6.78 7.90
N GLY A 52 1.10 -7.01 9.12
CA GLY A 52 2.16 -7.99 9.37
C GLY A 52 3.43 -7.63 8.60
N ILE A 53 3.91 -8.53 7.74
CA ILE A 53 5.09 -8.32 6.88
C ILE A 53 4.74 -7.75 5.49
N PHE A 54 3.47 -7.45 5.21
CA PHE A 54 3.04 -6.97 3.89
C PHE A 54 2.79 -5.47 3.93
N THR A 55 3.40 -4.75 2.99
CA THR A 55 3.14 -3.33 2.76
C THR A 55 2.58 -3.14 1.35
N PHE A 56 1.44 -2.46 1.26
CA PHE A 56 0.73 -2.18 0.02
C PHE A 56 0.80 -0.68 -0.27
N TYR A 57 1.08 -0.31 -1.52
CA TYR A 57 0.96 1.07 -1.98
C TYR A 57 -0.06 1.18 -3.12
N THR A 58 -0.82 2.26 -3.12
CA THR A 58 -1.76 2.62 -4.19
C THR A 58 -1.84 4.15 -4.35
N GLY A 59 -2.50 4.61 -5.40
CA GLY A 59 -2.63 6.04 -5.73
C GLY A 59 -1.45 6.57 -6.55
N ASP A 60 -1.19 7.87 -6.44
CA ASP A 60 -0.17 8.56 -7.23
C ASP A 60 1.25 8.35 -6.69
N SER A 61 2.04 7.52 -7.38
CA SER A 61 3.46 7.26 -7.06
C SER A 61 4.40 8.47 -7.18
N ASN A 62 3.93 9.58 -7.76
CA ASN A 62 4.68 10.82 -7.93
C ASN A 62 4.20 11.94 -7.01
N ALA A 63 3.21 11.67 -6.14
CA ALA A 63 2.78 12.64 -5.13
C ALA A 63 3.97 13.06 -4.26
N GLN A 64 3.97 14.31 -3.81
CA GLN A 64 5.07 14.92 -3.05
C GLN A 64 5.43 14.09 -1.81
N GLU A 65 4.44 13.54 -1.12
CA GLU A 65 4.59 12.74 0.10
C GLU A 65 5.00 11.29 -0.16
N THR A 66 5.08 10.85 -1.41
CA THR A 66 5.40 9.45 -1.73
C THR A 66 6.74 9.03 -1.14
N GLU A 67 7.76 9.90 -1.19
CA GLU A 67 9.08 9.55 -0.61
C GLU A 67 9.01 9.36 0.90
N GLU A 68 8.18 10.14 1.59
CA GLU A 68 7.97 10.01 3.02
C GLU A 68 7.29 8.68 3.34
N LEU A 69 6.27 8.29 2.56
CA LEU A 69 5.63 6.97 2.66
C LEU A 69 6.59 5.80 2.35
N LEU A 70 7.53 5.99 1.41
CA LEU A 70 8.56 5.00 1.14
C LEU A 70 9.51 4.89 2.34
N ARG A 71 10.00 6.00 2.89
CA ARG A 71 10.87 6.00 4.09
C ARG A 71 10.19 5.44 5.34
N ASN A 72 8.87 5.49 5.41
CA ASN A 72 8.07 4.98 6.52
C ASN A 72 7.92 3.44 6.53
N ILE A 73 8.48 2.72 5.54
CA ILE A 73 8.39 1.27 5.53
C ILE A 73 9.27 0.65 6.66
N PRO A 74 8.76 -0.35 7.40
CA PRO A 74 9.59 -1.14 8.29
C PRO A 74 10.66 -1.95 7.55
N ASP A 75 11.67 -2.43 8.28
CA ASP A 75 12.68 -3.33 7.72
C ASP A 75 12.09 -4.70 7.35
N ARG A 76 12.62 -5.30 6.27
CA ARG A 76 12.31 -6.69 5.81
C ARG A 76 10.83 -6.92 5.46
N MET A 77 10.26 -5.99 4.71
CA MET A 77 8.86 -6.02 4.29
C MET A 77 8.66 -6.55 2.86
N LEU A 78 7.54 -7.22 2.64
CA LEU A 78 7.07 -7.62 1.32
C LEU A 78 6.18 -6.51 0.73
N VAL A 79 6.74 -5.75 -0.21
CA VAL A 79 6.03 -4.66 -0.88
C VAL A 79 5.18 -5.20 -2.03
N ILE A 80 3.91 -4.81 -2.08
CA ILE A 80 2.94 -5.21 -3.09
C ILE A 80 2.34 -3.95 -3.74
N VAL A 81 2.45 -3.87 -5.06
CA VAL A 81 1.88 -2.78 -5.87
C VAL A 81 1.21 -3.34 -7.12
N ASN A 82 0.19 -2.66 -7.63
CA ASN A 82 -0.60 -3.10 -8.78
C ASN A 82 -0.25 -2.38 -10.10
N SER A 83 0.53 -1.29 -10.07
CA SER A 83 0.86 -0.48 -11.26
C SER A 83 2.35 -0.57 -11.64
N GLU A 84 2.66 -0.34 -12.93
CA GLU A 84 4.04 -0.30 -13.42
C GLU A 84 4.78 0.96 -12.94
N GLU A 85 4.06 2.07 -12.76
CA GLU A 85 4.57 3.33 -12.21
C GLU A 85 5.09 3.11 -10.79
N TRP A 86 4.31 2.42 -9.95
CA TRP A 86 4.73 2.06 -8.60
C TRP A 86 5.95 1.13 -8.58
N LYS A 87 6.01 0.14 -9.48
CA LYS A 87 7.19 -0.73 -9.61
C LYS A 87 8.44 0.07 -9.93
N LYS A 88 8.37 0.96 -10.93
CA LYS A 88 9.47 1.85 -11.31
C LYS A 88 9.85 2.80 -10.17
N ARG A 89 8.87 3.35 -9.45
CA ARG A 89 9.10 4.24 -8.31
C ARG A 89 9.87 3.54 -7.20
N LEU A 90 9.48 2.31 -6.85
CA LEU A 90 10.16 1.48 -5.84
C LEU A 90 11.58 1.12 -6.26
N GLU A 91 11.76 0.64 -7.50
CA GLU A 91 13.08 0.30 -8.05
C GLU A 91 14.02 1.51 -8.07
N THR A 92 13.50 2.69 -8.42
CA THR A 92 14.29 3.94 -8.44
C THR A 92 14.65 4.42 -7.04
N PHE A 93 13.72 4.36 -6.09
CA PHE A 93 13.94 4.88 -4.75
C PHE A 93 14.86 3.99 -3.90
N TYR A 94 14.71 2.66 -4.00
CA TYR A 94 15.49 1.70 -3.21
C TYR A 94 16.75 1.21 -3.92
N GLU A 95 16.84 1.38 -5.24
CA GLU A 95 17.96 0.91 -6.06
C GLU A 95 18.28 -0.57 -5.77
N ARG A 96 19.47 -0.85 -5.22
CA ARG A 96 19.95 -2.20 -4.88
C ARG A 96 19.43 -2.75 -3.54
N LYS A 97 18.58 -2.01 -2.83
CA LYS A 97 18.03 -2.38 -1.52
C LYS A 97 16.67 -3.08 -1.61
N ILE A 98 16.17 -3.32 -2.82
CA ILE A 98 14.90 -4.01 -3.06
C ILE A 98 15.12 -5.16 -4.04
N ASP A 99 14.58 -6.34 -3.70
CA ASP A 99 14.57 -7.50 -4.58
C ASP A 99 13.18 -7.69 -5.18
N LYS A 100 13.09 -7.60 -6.51
CA LYS A 100 11.85 -7.87 -7.25
C LYS A 100 11.76 -9.35 -7.59
N PHE A 101 10.64 -9.97 -7.22
CA PHE A 101 10.35 -11.35 -7.57
C PHE A 101 8.86 -11.56 -7.86
N LEU A 102 8.55 -12.61 -8.59
CA LEU A 102 7.17 -12.93 -8.98
C LEU A 102 6.46 -13.68 -7.84
N ARG A 103 5.21 -13.30 -7.58
CA ARG A 103 4.31 -14.04 -6.69
C ARG A 103 3.02 -14.39 -7.44
N TYR A 104 2.56 -15.62 -7.23
CA TYR A 104 1.31 -16.11 -7.81
C TYR A 104 0.18 -15.97 -6.79
N LYS A 105 -1.00 -15.56 -7.28
CA LYS A 105 -2.24 -15.56 -6.49
C LYS A 105 -3.13 -16.72 -6.93
N PHE A 106 -3.75 -17.39 -5.97
CA PHE A 106 -4.77 -18.39 -6.28
C PHE A 106 -6.06 -17.70 -6.70
N LYS A 107 -6.72 -18.21 -7.76
CA LYS A 107 -8.04 -17.73 -8.14
C LYS A 107 -9.01 -18.13 -7.03
N ARG A 108 -9.72 -17.15 -6.46
CA ARG A 108 -10.84 -17.41 -5.55
C ARG A 108 -12.02 -17.89 -6.40
N SER A 109 -12.39 -19.14 -6.25
CA SER A 109 -13.66 -19.66 -6.76
C SER A 109 -14.76 -19.21 -5.80
N ASN A 110 -15.71 -18.41 -6.29
CA ASN A 110 -16.94 -18.19 -5.55
C ASN A 110 -17.74 -19.49 -5.61
N ALA A 111 -18.09 -20.05 -4.46
CA ALA A 111 -19.13 -21.07 -4.34
C ALA A 111 -20.49 -20.38 -4.22
#